data_AF-A0A7X9FLH3-F1
#
_entry.id   AF-A0A7X9FLH3-F1
#
_cell.length_a   1.000
_cell.length_b   1.000
_cell.length_c   1.000
_cell.angle_alpha   90.00
_cell.angle_beta   90.00
_cell.angle_gamma   90.00
#
_symmetry.space_group_name_H-M   'P 1'
#
loop_
_entity.id
_entity.type
_entity.pdbx_description
1 polymer ?
#
loop_
_entity_poly.entity_id
_entity_poly.type
_entity_poly.pdbx_seq_one_letter_code
_entity_poly.pdbx_strand_id
1 'polypeptide(L)'
;MIEPGRPHIVVDVREVVAVPGRLVMRPKVLAVGVGCRRGVSGEAIVAAIRGVLAEKMLSAACVGMVASVEIKADEPGIAWAARELGAGTRFFSARELDAVDVPGPSGTVKQRVGTKSVCEAAAMLAAGTNRLVVKKRVVGPVTVAVAG
;
A
#
# COMPACT_ATOMS: atom_id res chain seq x y z
N MET A 1 11.21 26.80 12.95
CA MET A 1 9.99 27.54 12.57
C MET A 1 10.18 28.09 11.17
N ILE A 2 9.20 27.94 10.28
CA ILE A 2 9.29 28.42 8.88
C ILE A 2 8.86 29.90 8.88
N GLU A 3 9.66 30.78 8.30
CA GLU A 3 9.34 32.20 8.15
C GLU A 3 8.17 32.41 7.18
N PRO A 4 7.14 33.20 7.54
CA PRO A 4 6.06 33.56 6.61
C PRO A 4 6.60 34.32 5.39
N GLY A 5 6.19 33.91 4.18
CA GLY A 5 6.44 34.66 2.93
C GLY A 5 7.58 34.18 2.04
N ARG A 6 8.47 33.28 2.50
CA ARG A 6 9.53 32.72 1.66
C ARG A 6 9.08 31.43 0.94
N PRO A 7 9.23 31.33 -0.40
CA PRO A 7 8.94 30.10 -1.12
C PRO A 7 9.79 28.94 -0.61
N HIS A 8 9.18 27.77 -0.42
CA HIS A 8 9.89 26.57 0.04
C HIS A 8 9.31 25.28 -0.53
N ILE A 9 10.17 24.26 -0.62
CA ILE A 9 9.82 22.91 -1.06
C ILE A 9 9.69 22.02 0.18
N VAL A 10 8.60 21.27 0.26
CA VAL A 10 8.36 20.24 1.27
C VAL A 10 8.35 18.89 0.58
N VAL A 11 9.23 17.98 1.00
CA VAL A 11 9.22 16.59 0.55
C VAL A 11 8.70 15.76 1.72
N ASP A 12 7.51 15.20 1.58
CA ASP A 12 6.91 14.42 2.66
C ASP A 12 5.97 13.34 2.08
N VAL A 13 5.89 12.22 2.78
CA VAL A 13 4.92 11.16 2.53
C VAL A 13 3.59 11.43 3.22
N ARG A 14 3.54 12.40 4.14
CA ARG A 14 2.35 12.74 4.93
C ARG A 14 1.55 13.87 4.34
N GLU A 15 0.23 13.86 4.52
CA GLU A 15 -0.60 15.00 4.19
C GLU A 15 -0.16 16.25 4.97
N VAL A 16 -0.01 17.36 4.25
CA VAL A 16 0.42 18.64 4.80
C VAL A 16 -0.59 19.71 4.42
N VAL A 17 -0.78 20.68 5.30
CA VAL A 17 -1.65 21.82 5.02
C VAL A 17 -1.06 22.63 3.86
N ALA A 18 -1.89 22.86 2.84
CA ALA A 18 -1.55 23.73 1.73
C ALA A 18 -1.46 25.18 2.22
N VAL A 19 -0.33 25.81 1.97
CA VAL A 19 -0.10 27.23 2.28
C VAL A 19 0.50 27.92 1.05
N PRO A 20 0.15 29.19 0.78
CA PRO A 20 0.76 29.94 -0.32
C PRO A 20 2.29 29.93 -0.25
N GLY A 21 2.96 29.83 -1.41
CA GLY A 21 4.42 29.78 -1.50
C GLY A 21 5.05 28.43 -1.16
N ARG A 22 4.25 27.38 -0.91
CA ARG A 22 4.76 26.02 -0.65
C ARG A 22 4.56 25.10 -1.85
N LEU A 23 5.65 24.53 -2.37
CA LEU A 23 5.60 23.40 -3.29
C LEU A 23 5.72 22.09 -2.48
N VAL A 24 4.76 21.19 -2.60
CA VAL A 24 4.79 19.88 -1.93
C VAL A 24 5.13 18.80 -2.94
N MET A 25 6.24 18.10 -2.72
CA MET A 25 6.67 16.96 -3.51
C MET A 25 6.26 15.66 -2.82
N ARG A 26 5.65 14.77 -3.62
CA ARG A 26 5.13 13.48 -3.18
C ARG A 26 5.96 12.35 -3.81
N PRO A 27 7.07 11.92 -3.18
CA PRO A 27 7.86 10.83 -3.73
C PRO A 27 7.05 9.53 -3.69
N LYS A 28 7.07 8.77 -4.79
CA LYS A 28 6.31 7.52 -4.99
C LYS A 28 6.99 6.33 -4.29
N VAL A 29 7.26 6.47 -2.99
CA VAL A 29 8.07 5.54 -2.19
C VAL A 29 7.25 4.55 -1.36
N LEU A 30 5.93 4.74 -1.28
CA LEU A 30 5.06 3.81 -0.54
C LEU A 30 4.64 2.66 -1.45
N ALA A 31 4.80 1.44 -0.94
CA ALA A 31 4.20 0.24 -1.52
C ALA A 31 3.04 -0.24 -0.64
N VAL A 32 1.91 -0.53 -1.29
CA VAL A 32 0.70 -1.00 -0.63
C VAL A 32 0.48 -2.46 -0.99
N GLY A 33 0.55 -3.34 -0.01
CA GLY A 33 0.21 -4.74 -0.20
C GLY A 33 -1.28 -4.97 0.04
N VAL A 34 -1.93 -5.65 -0.89
CA VAL A 34 -3.38 -5.88 -0.89
C VAL A 34 -3.69 -7.38 -0.90
N GLY A 35 -4.60 -7.80 -0.02
CA GLY A 35 -5.27 -9.09 -0.11
C GLY A 35 -6.77 -8.90 -0.08
N CYS A 36 -7.52 -9.50 -1.00
CA CYS A 36 -8.98 -9.42 -1.04
C CYS A 36 -9.62 -10.78 -1.37
N ARG A 37 -10.95 -10.87 -1.27
CA ARG A 37 -11.71 -11.94 -1.94
C ARG A 37 -11.75 -11.69 -3.46
N ARG A 38 -12.09 -12.73 -4.24
CA ARG A 38 -12.33 -12.60 -5.68
C ARG A 38 -13.54 -11.71 -5.96
N GLY A 39 -13.49 -10.91 -7.02
CA GLY A 39 -14.61 -10.08 -7.48
C GLY A 39 -14.85 -8.82 -6.65
N VAL A 40 -13.89 -8.43 -5.80
CA VAL A 40 -13.99 -7.15 -5.08
C VAL A 40 -13.74 -6.01 -6.06
N SER A 41 -14.63 -5.01 -6.09
CA SER A 41 -14.51 -3.90 -7.02
C SER A 41 -13.26 -3.06 -6.76
N GLY A 42 -12.74 -2.43 -7.82
CA GLY A 42 -11.58 -1.56 -7.72
C GLY A 42 -11.83 -0.38 -6.79
N GLU A 43 -13.05 0.17 -6.79
CA GLU A 43 -13.48 1.27 -5.92
C GLU A 43 -13.42 0.86 -4.44
N ALA A 44 -13.87 -0.35 -4.09
CA ALA A 44 -13.80 -0.85 -2.74
C ALA A 44 -12.35 -1.03 -2.26
N ILE A 45 -11.45 -1.45 -3.16
CA ILE A 45 -10.02 -1.56 -2.88
C ILE A 45 -9.40 -0.16 -2.69
N VAL A 46 -9.69 0.79 -3.57
CA VAL A 46 -9.20 2.18 -3.44
C VAL A 46 -9.71 2.82 -2.15
N ALA A 47 -10.99 2.64 -1.82
CA ALA A 47 -11.57 3.15 -0.57
C ALA A 47 -10.85 2.57 0.66
N ALA A 48 -10.60 1.26 0.67
CA ALA A 48 -9.85 0.61 1.75
C ALA A 48 -8.42 1.15 1.86
N ILE A 49 -7.70 1.31 0.74
CA ILE A 49 -6.35 1.86 0.73
C ILE A 49 -6.35 3.31 1.23
N ARG A 50 -7.19 4.19 0.68
CA ARG A 50 -7.28 5.60 1.08
C ARG A 50 -7.64 5.74 2.56
N GLY A 51 -8.57 4.92 3.07
CA GLY A 51 -8.92 4.90 4.50
C GLY A 51 -7.72 4.58 5.39
N VAL A 52 -6.98 3.51 5.07
CA VAL A 52 -5.78 3.10 5.83
C VAL A 52 -4.67 4.14 5.77
N LEU A 53 -4.47 4.79 4.62
CA LEU A 53 -3.49 5.88 4.50
C LEU A 53 -3.90 7.09 5.34
N ALA A 54 -5.18 7.47 5.31
CA ALA A 54 -5.71 8.60 6.07
C ALA A 54 -5.52 8.44 7.58
N GLU A 55 -5.69 7.23 8.14
CA GLU A 55 -5.43 6.93 9.56
C GLU A 55 -4.01 7.29 10.02
N LYS A 56 -3.04 7.30 9.09
CA LYS A 56 -1.65 7.65 9.35
C LYS A 56 -1.23 8.98 8.75
N MET A 57 -2.20 9.75 8.24
CA MET A 57 -1.97 10.99 7.51
C MET A 57 -1.01 10.78 6.34
N LEU A 58 -1.02 9.61 5.68
CA LEU A 58 -0.19 9.34 4.50
C LEU A 58 -0.89 9.82 3.25
N SER A 59 -0.13 10.38 2.31
CA SER A 59 -0.66 10.83 1.03
C SER A 59 -0.77 9.67 0.04
N ALA A 60 -1.93 9.48 -0.56
CA ALA A 60 -2.13 8.51 -1.63
C ALA A 60 -1.23 8.80 -2.84
N ALA A 61 -0.83 10.06 -3.04
CA ALA A 61 0.10 10.45 -4.09
C ALA A 61 1.50 9.83 -3.91
N CYS A 62 1.86 9.39 -2.71
CA CYS A 62 3.14 8.71 -2.46
C CYS A 62 3.09 7.20 -2.74
N VAL A 63 1.92 6.63 -3.08
CA VAL A 63 1.81 5.23 -3.47
C VAL A 63 2.39 5.04 -4.87
N GLY A 64 3.53 4.36 -4.94
CA GLY A 64 4.21 3.98 -6.17
C GLY A 64 3.81 2.60 -6.69
N MET A 65 3.37 1.72 -5.78
CA MET A 65 3.09 0.33 -6.13
C MET A 65 1.92 -0.24 -5.31
N VAL A 66 1.06 -1.00 -5.96
CA VAL A 66 0.08 -1.90 -5.34
C VAL A 66 0.51 -3.33 -5.60
N ALA A 67 0.75 -4.09 -4.53
CA ALA A 67 1.32 -5.42 -4.62
C ALA A 67 0.39 -6.51 -4.06
N SER A 68 0.44 -7.71 -4.65
CA SER A 68 -0.33 -8.86 -4.17
C SER A 68 0.35 -10.19 -4.51
N VAL A 69 -0.38 -11.30 -4.33
CA VAL A 69 0.06 -12.65 -4.70
C VAL A 69 -0.33 -12.96 -6.16
N GLU A 70 0.50 -13.73 -6.87
CA GLU A 70 0.29 -14.13 -8.28
C GLU A 70 -1.06 -14.77 -8.58
N ILE A 71 -1.64 -15.55 -7.66
CA ILE A 71 -3.00 -16.09 -7.83
C ILE A 71 -4.07 -14.99 -7.92
N LYS A 72 -3.71 -13.71 -7.74
CA LYS A 72 -4.58 -12.55 -7.94
C LYS A 72 -4.16 -11.67 -9.14
N ALA A 73 -3.22 -12.11 -9.97
CA ALA A 73 -2.79 -11.33 -11.13
C ALA A 73 -3.92 -11.07 -12.14
N ASP A 74 -4.92 -11.96 -12.18
CA ASP A 74 -6.14 -11.87 -12.97
C ASP A 74 -7.29 -11.14 -12.24
N GLU A 75 -7.06 -10.58 -11.05
CA GLU A 75 -8.08 -9.82 -10.32
C GLU A 75 -8.19 -8.38 -10.86
N PRO A 76 -9.26 -8.03 -11.60
CA PRO A 76 -9.37 -6.73 -12.25
C PRO A 76 -9.43 -5.56 -11.26
N GLY A 77 -9.99 -5.79 -10.07
CA GLY A 77 -10.09 -4.78 -9.02
C GLY A 77 -8.73 -4.25 -8.56
N ILE A 78 -7.70 -5.11 -8.48
CA ILE A 78 -6.35 -4.71 -8.04
C ILE A 78 -5.68 -3.83 -9.10
N ALA A 79 -5.73 -4.27 -10.37
CA ALA A 79 -5.15 -3.50 -11.47
C ALA A 79 -5.85 -2.15 -11.64
N TRP A 80 -7.18 -2.12 -11.53
CA TRP A 80 -7.94 -0.89 -11.58
C TRP A 80 -7.56 0.06 -10.43
N ALA A 81 -7.47 -0.47 -9.19
CA ALA A 81 -7.12 0.33 -8.02
C ALA A 81 -5.71 0.94 -8.12
N ALA A 82 -4.74 0.19 -8.64
CA ALA A 82 -3.40 0.72 -8.88
C ALA A 82 -3.43 1.87 -9.89
N ARG A 83 -4.16 1.72 -10.99
CA ARG A 83 -4.32 2.76 -12.01
C ARG A 83 -4.97 4.02 -11.43
N GLU A 84 -6.04 3.89 -10.65
CA GLU A 84 -6.73 5.00 -9.98
C GLU A 84 -5.82 5.75 -8.98
N LEU A 85 -4.84 5.05 -8.37
CA LEU A 85 -3.85 5.66 -7.48
C LEU A 85 -2.62 6.22 -8.24
N GLY A 86 -2.56 6.06 -9.57
CA GLY A 86 -1.37 6.39 -10.36
C GLY A 86 -0.14 5.59 -9.92
N ALA A 87 -0.33 4.30 -9.63
CA ALA A 87 0.67 3.38 -9.12
C ALA A 87 0.83 2.17 -10.07
N GLY A 88 1.99 1.51 -10.02
CA GLY A 88 2.21 0.24 -10.70
C GLY A 88 1.56 -0.93 -9.96
N THR A 89 1.44 -2.08 -10.61
CA THR A 89 1.11 -3.36 -9.95
C THR A 89 2.33 -4.26 -9.89
N ARG A 90 2.41 -5.09 -8.83
CA ARG A 90 3.39 -6.17 -8.75
C ARG A 90 2.78 -7.38 -8.07
N PHE A 91 3.04 -8.56 -8.61
CA PHE A 91 2.58 -9.81 -8.04
C PHE A 91 3.78 -10.67 -7.69
N PHE A 92 3.69 -11.38 -6.57
CA PHE A 92 4.74 -12.26 -6.07
C PHE A 92 4.20 -13.67 -5.93
N SER A 93 5.05 -14.66 -6.18
CA SER A 93 4.70 -16.06 -5.93
C SER A 93 4.45 -16.30 -4.44
N ALA A 94 3.68 -17.34 -4.13
CA ALA A 94 3.45 -17.75 -2.74
C ALA A 94 4.77 -18.04 -2.01
N ARG A 95 5.75 -18.61 -2.72
CA ARG A 95 7.08 -18.94 -2.19
C ARG A 95 7.87 -17.69 -1.80
N GLU A 96 7.89 -16.67 -2.66
CA GLU A 96 8.54 -15.39 -2.34
C GLU A 96 7.90 -14.75 -1.11
N LEU A 97 6.57 -14.77 -1.03
CA LEU A 97 5.84 -14.19 0.09
C LEU A 97 6.07 -14.96 1.41
N ASP A 98 6.14 -16.30 1.39
CA ASP A 98 6.35 -17.12 2.59
C ASP A 98 7.77 -17.01 3.18
N ALA A 99 8.75 -16.63 2.34
CA ALA A 99 10.12 -16.39 2.75
C ALA A 99 10.30 -15.08 3.53
N VAL A 100 9.30 -14.19 3.53
CA VAL A 100 9.35 -12.93 4.25
C VAL A 100 8.94 -13.14 5.71
N ASP A 101 9.76 -12.65 6.63
CA ASP A 101 9.38 -12.59 8.03
C ASP A 101 8.35 -11.47 8.24
N VAL A 102 7.18 -11.82 8.75
CA VAL A 102 6.02 -10.94 8.83
C VAL A 102 5.52 -10.86 10.26
N PRO A 103 5.15 -9.66 10.76
CA PRO A 103 4.68 -9.50 12.13
C PRO A 103 3.29 -10.09 12.38
N GLY A 104 2.46 -10.27 11.34
CA GLY A 104 1.09 -10.76 11.44
C GLY A 104 0.83 -12.04 10.63
N PRO A 105 1.46 -13.19 10.98
CA PRO A 105 1.23 -14.44 10.27
C PRO A 105 -0.23 -14.91 10.41
N SER A 106 -0.77 -15.53 9.37
CA SER A 106 -2.14 -16.05 9.33
C SER A 106 -2.15 -17.50 8.87
N GLY A 107 -2.54 -18.40 9.78
CA GLY A 107 -2.66 -19.84 9.48
C GLY A 107 -3.65 -20.14 8.34
N THR A 108 -4.76 -19.41 8.28
CA THR A 108 -5.76 -19.54 7.20
C THR A 108 -5.21 -19.14 5.82
N VAL A 109 -4.37 -18.11 5.76
CA VAL A 109 -3.73 -17.70 4.49
C VAL A 109 -2.69 -18.74 4.09
N LYS A 110 -1.92 -19.28 5.05
CA LYS A 110 -0.94 -20.33 4.78
C LYS A 110 -1.58 -21.55 4.15
N GLN A 111 -2.73 -22.00 4.66
CA GLN A 111 -3.45 -23.16 4.10
C GLN A 111 -4.02 -22.91 2.70
N ARG A 112 -4.51 -21.70 2.41
CA ARG A 112 -5.21 -21.41 1.14
C ARG A 112 -4.31 -20.91 0.02
N VAL A 113 -3.23 -20.23 0.37
CA VAL A 113 -2.38 -19.48 -0.57
C VAL A 113 -0.93 -19.94 -0.50
N GLY A 114 -0.53 -20.67 0.55
CA GLY A 114 0.85 -21.12 0.73
C GLY A 114 1.79 -20.07 1.33
N THR A 115 1.28 -18.96 1.86
CA THR A 115 2.07 -17.92 2.54
C THR A 115 1.46 -17.52 3.88
N LYS A 116 2.32 -17.19 4.86
CA LYS A 116 1.90 -16.64 6.17
C LYS A 116 1.17 -15.30 6.06
N SER A 117 1.44 -14.46 5.05
CA SER A 117 0.76 -13.17 4.89
C SER A 117 0.93 -12.65 3.47
N VAL A 118 -0.17 -12.33 2.78
CA VAL A 118 -0.10 -11.72 1.44
C VAL A 118 0.21 -10.23 1.53
N CYS A 119 -0.61 -9.44 2.24
CA CYS A 119 -0.50 -7.99 2.20
C CYS A 119 0.82 -7.48 2.81
N GLU A 120 1.28 -8.03 3.94
CA GLU A 120 2.49 -7.53 4.60
C GLU A 120 3.75 -7.91 3.80
N ALA A 121 3.88 -9.17 3.40
CA ALA A 121 5.02 -9.63 2.60
C ALA A 121 5.08 -8.92 1.24
N ALA A 122 3.93 -8.77 0.56
CA ALA A 122 3.89 -8.10 -0.74
C ALA A 122 4.26 -6.62 -0.63
N ALA A 123 3.80 -5.91 0.41
CA ALA A 123 4.19 -4.52 0.66
C ALA A 123 5.71 -4.40 0.87
N MET A 124 6.28 -5.26 1.72
CA MET A 124 7.70 -5.26 2.06
C MET A 124 8.60 -5.57 0.85
N LEU A 125 8.29 -6.63 0.10
CA LEU A 125 9.03 -6.98 -1.12
C LEU A 125 8.93 -5.89 -2.19
N ALA A 126 7.74 -5.29 -2.35
CA ALA A 126 7.53 -4.20 -3.29
C ALA A 126 8.36 -2.95 -2.91
N ALA A 127 8.39 -2.57 -1.63
CA ALA A 127 9.18 -1.44 -1.16
C ALA A 127 10.69 -1.77 -0.99
N GLY A 128 11.10 -3.04 -1.12
CA GLY A 128 12.49 -3.45 -0.90
C GLY A 128 12.96 -3.26 0.55
N THR A 129 12.05 -3.44 1.52
CA THR A 129 12.31 -3.19 2.95
C THR A 129 11.65 -4.27 3.81
N ASN A 130 12.12 -4.44 5.05
CA ASN A 130 11.48 -5.29 6.07
C ASN A 130 10.61 -4.48 7.05
N ARG A 131 10.41 -3.18 6.80
CA ARG A 131 9.69 -2.28 7.69
C ARG A 131 8.31 -1.94 7.12
N LEU A 132 7.27 -2.20 7.91
CA LEU A 132 5.93 -1.72 7.65
C LEU A 132 5.73 -0.32 8.26
N VAL A 133 5.25 0.61 7.45
CA VAL A 133 4.70 1.89 7.90
C VAL A 133 3.32 1.66 8.54
N VAL A 134 2.54 0.75 7.94
CA VAL A 134 1.24 0.30 8.45
C VAL A 134 1.20 -1.22 8.43
N LYS A 135 1.11 -1.83 9.63
CA LYS A 135 0.84 -3.26 9.78
C LYS A 135 -0.53 -3.62 9.18
N LYS A 136 -0.77 -4.92 8.96
CA LYS A 136 -2.03 -5.43 8.43
C LYS A 136 -3.28 -4.76 9.03
N ARG A 137 -4.15 -4.26 8.15
CA ARG A 137 -5.49 -3.73 8.43
C ARG A 137 -6.52 -4.48 7.59
N VAL A 138 -7.63 -4.87 8.20
CA VAL A 138 -8.75 -5.51 7.51
C VAL A 138 -9.87 -4.47 7.41
N VAL A 139 -10.27 -4.14 6.18
CA VAL A 139 -11.32 -3.18 5.85
C VAL A 139 -12.32 -3.88 4.95
N GLY A 140 -13.41 -4.38 5.55
CA GLY A 140 -14.41 -5.17 4.84
C GLY A 140 -13.80 -6.41 4.16
N PRO A 141 -13.95 -6.59 2.83
CA PRO A 141 -13.38 -7.73 2.11
C PRO A 141 -11.92 -7.53 1.69
N VAL A 142 -11.30 -6.39 2.04
CA VAL A 142 -9.94 -6.02 1.65
C VAL A 142 -9.03 -6.00 2.88
N THR A 143 -7.81 -6.45 2.72
CA THR A 143 -6.73 -6.38 3.70
C THR A 143 -5.60 -5.57 3.10
N VAL A 144 -5.09 -4.60 3.85
CA VAL A 144 -4.08 -3.64 3.40
C VAL A 144 -2.90 -3.63 4.37
N ALA A 145 -1.69 -3.51 3.85
CA ALA A 145 -0.50 -3.14 4.61
C ALA A 145 0.32 -2.15 3.78
N VAL A 146 1.15 -1.33 4.44
CA VAL A 146 1.95 -0.30 3.78
C VAL A 146 3.40 -0.39 4.23
N ALA A 147 4.32 -0.36 3.27
CA ALA A 147 5.76 -0.29 3.47
C ALA A 147 6.35 0.91 2.71
N GLY A 148 7.50 1.40 3.15
CA GLY A 148 8.19 2.56 2.58
C GLY A 148 9.31 3.04 3.48
#